data_AF-A0A285N2Q3-F1
#
_entry.id   AF-A0A285N2Q3-F1
#
_cell.length_a   1.000
_cell.length_b   1.000
_cell.length_c   1.000
_cell.angle_alpha   90.00
_cell.angle_beta   90.00
_cell.angle_gamma   90.00
#
_symmetry.space_group_name_H-M   'P 1'
#
loop_
_entity.id
_entity.type
_entity.pdbx_description
1 polymer ?
#
loop_
_entity_poly.entity_id
_entity_poly.type
_entity_poly.pdbx_seq_one_letter_code
_entity_poly.pdbx_strand_id
1 'polypeptide(L)'
;MKQKRFEKIQRTIEEKFIKNLELLDISSKERFLETFPNLWKRKRRFKEHVNERVQKKHIPKENADLFYAKKIIEVLVFHDKVIVERSHGKFQSSYAVKNNWIVVISEKGKIETAFKLDIPLKSWLETHIFKGVEVKENVYSETIKKATKELWGRIRLF
;
A
#
# COMPACT_ATOMS: atom_id res chain seq x y z
N MET A 1 -25.35 -0.77 -10.09
CA MET A 1 -25.24 -1.01 -8.62
C MET A 1 -23.87 -1.51 -8.14
N LYS A 2 -23.22 -2.49 -8.81
CA LYS A 2 -21.94 -3.06 -8.33
C LYS A 2 -20.77 -2.05 -8.27
N GLN A 3 -20.64 -1.15 -9.26
CA GLN A 3 -19.60 -0.10 -9.28
C GLN A 3 -19.60 0.77 -8.02
N LYS A 4 -20.75 1.35 -7.67
CA LYS A 4 -20.93 2.21 -6.48
C LYS A 4 -20.56 1.49 -5.17
N ARG A 5 -20.72 0.16 -5.11
CA ARG A 5 -20.32 -0.63 -3.94
C ARG A 5 -18.81 -0.70 -3.77
N PHE A 6 -18.05 -0.98 -4.83
CA PHE A 6 -16.59 -1.05 -4.78
C PHE A 6 -15.97 0.33 -4.48
N GLU A 7 -16.52 1.39 -5.05
CA GLU A 7 -16.13 2.77 -4.73
C GLU A 7 -16.35 3.10 -3.25
N LYS A 8 -17.51 2.72 -2.69
CA LYS A 8 -17.78 2.92 -1.26
C LYS A 8 -16.79 2.14 -0.37
N ILE A 9 -16.51 0.88 -0.73
CA ILE A 9 -15.53 0.05 -0.02
C ILE A 9 -14.15 0.70 -0.03
N GLN A 10 -13.68 1.12 -1.21
CA GLN A 10 -12.40 1.80 -1.34
C GLN A 10 -12.34 3.06 -0.47
N ARG A 11 -13.35 3.94 -0.56
CA ARG A 11 -13.39 5.16 0.26
C ARG A 11 -13.30 4.84 1.75
N THR A 12 -14.03 3.85 2.22
CA THR A 12 -13.95 3.42 3.63
C THR A 12 -12.57 2.88 4.01
N ILE A 13 -11.89 2.17 3.11
CA ILE A 13 -10.50 1.71 3.33
C ILE A 13 -9.55 2.91 3.43
N GLU A 14 -9.67 3.85 2.50
CA GLU A 14 -8.84 5.05 2.42
C GLU A 14 -9.02 5.95 3.64
N GLU A 15 -10.26 6.23 4.04
CA GLU A 15 -10.56 7.03 5.24
C GLU A 15 -9.92 6.44 6.50
N LYS A 16 -9.98 5.11 6.67
CA LYS A 16 -9.33 4.43 7.79
C LYS A 16 -7.81 4.49 7.68
N PHE A 17 -7.25 4.34 6.48
CA PHE A 17 -5.82 4.42 6.28
C PHE A 17 -5.30 5.84 6.55
N ILE A 18 -6.00 6.87 6.09
CA ILE A 18 -5.65 8.28 6.31
C ILE A 18 -5.66 8.60 7.81
N LYS A 19 -6.67 8.16 8.57
CA LYS A 19 -6.67 8.28 10.03
C LYS A 19 -5.45 7.60 10.68
N ASN A 20 -4.98 6.49 10.11
CA ASN A 20 -3.76 5.84 10.59
C ASN A 20 -2.48 6.64 10.21
N LEU A 21 -2.47 7.35 9.08
CA LEU A 21 -1.36 8.22 8.68
C LEU A 21 -1.19 9.40 9.63
N GLU A 22 -2.29 9.94 10.17
CA GLU A 22 -2.28 11.05 11.14
C GLU A 22 -1.56 10.68 12.45
N LEU A 23 -1.41 9.39 12.74
CA LEU A 23 -0.71 8.88 13.92
C LEU A 23 0.80 8.71 13.71
N LEU A 24 1.33 9.02 12.53
CA LEU A 24 2.76 8.98 12.26
C LEU A 24 3.46 10.18 12.89
N ASP A 25 4.55 9.92 13.60
CA ASP A 25 5.44 10.97 14.04
C ASP A 25 6.48 11.24 12.96
N ILE A 26 6.39 12.41 12.35
CA ILE A 26 7.25 12.86 11.25
C ILE A 26 8.18 14.00 11.68
N SER A 27 8.40 14.17 12.98
CA SER A 27 9.32 15.17 13.54
C SER A 27 10.79 14.88 13.21
N SER A 28 11.14 13.61 13.03
CA SER A 28 12.47 13.17 12.58
C SER A 28 12.40 11.86 11.80
N LYS A 29 13.51 11.49 11.15
CA LYS A 29 13.67 10.19 10.48
C LYS A 29 13.47 9.03 11.45
N GLU A 30 14.04 9.12 12.65
CA GLU A 30 14.02 8.06 13.67
C GLU A 30 12.59 7.85 14.18
N ARG A 31 11.88 8.94 14.49
CA ARG A 31 10.47 8.90 14.93
C ARG A 31 9.53 8.37 13.84
N PHE A 32 9.80 8.73 12.59
CA PHE A 32 9.06 8.20 11.45
C PHE A 32 9.25 6.68 11.35
N LEU A 33 10.49 6.19 11.45
CA LEU A 33 10.77 4.75 11.37
C LEU A 33 10.25 3.96 12.59
N GLU A 34 10.17 4.59 13.75
CA GLU A 34 9.57 4.01 14.95
C GLU A 34 8.04 3.84 14.81
N THR A 35 7.37 4.83 14.21
CA THR A 35 5.90 4.88 14.12
C THR A 35 5.33 4.29 12.83
N PHE A 36 6.06 4.30 11.72
CA PHE A 36 5.62 3.75 10.43
C PHE A 36 5.14 2.28 10.49
N PRO A 37 5.79 1.36 11.24
CA PRO A 37 5.31 -0.01 11.40
C PRO A 37 3.88 -0.10 11.97
N ASN A 38 3.36 0.95 12.62
CA ASN A 38 1.97 1.00 13.12
C ASN A 38 0.93 1.04 11.99
N LEU A 39 1.32 1.37 10.76
CA LEU A 39 0.45 1.29 9.57
C LEU A 39 0.20 -0.16 9.14
N TRP A 40 1.02 -1.10 9.58
CA TRP A 40 0.89 -2.51 9.23
C TRP A 40 -0.14 -3.21 10.13
N LYS A 41 -0.76 -4.27 9.60
CA LYS A 41 -1.67 -5.13 10.38
C LYS A 41 -1.05 -5.64 11.68
N ARG A 42 0.27 -5.90 11.65
CA ARG A 42 1.11 -6.25 12.80
C ARG A 42 2.47 -5.59 12.62
N LYS A 43 3.03 -4.94 13.64
CA LYS A 43 4.34 -4.25 13.52
C LYS A 43 5.46 -5.16 12.98
N ARG A 44 5.51 -6.42 13.45
CA ARG A 44 6.48 -7.44 12.99
C ARG A 44 6.48 -7.62 11.46
N ARG A 45 5.33 -7.49 10.80
CA ARG A 45 5.19 -7.70 9.35
C ARG A 45 6.00 -6.70 8.55
N PHE A 46 6.17 -5.47 9.03
CA PHE A 46 7.01 -4.49 8.34
C PHE A 46 8.44 -5.02 8.19
N LYS A 47 9.05 -5.47 9.29
CA LYS A 47 10.44 -5.98 9.29
C LYS A 47 10.59 -7.27 8.50
N GLU A 48 9.62 -8.18 8.59
CA GLU A 48 9.59 -9.39 7.76
C GLU A 48 9.62 -9.04 6.26
N HIS A 49 8.79 -8.08 5.85
CA HIS A 49 8.75 -7.63 4.47
C HIS A 49 10.03 -6.91 4.04
N VAL A 50 10.60 -6.04 4.87
CA VAL A 50 11.90 -5.38 4.59
C VAL A 50 12.95 -6.44 4.31
N ASN A 51 13.10 -7.42 5.20
CA ASN A 51 14.08 -8.50 5.05
C ASN A 51 13.86 -9.31 3.76
N GLU A 52 12.61 -9.68 3.47
CA GLU A 52 12.27 -10.40 2.24
C GLU A 52 12.63 -9.59 0.99
N ARG A 53 12.37 -8.27 0.99
CA ARG A 53 12.71 -7.40 -0.14
C ARG A 53 14.21 -7.21 -0.32
N VAL A 54 14.98 -7.14 0.77
CA VAL A 54 16.44 -7.12 0.70
C VAL A 54 16.98 -8.44 0.12
N GLN A 55 16.48 -9.58 0.59
CA GLN A 55 16.88 -10.91 0.11
C GLN A 55 16.59 -11.08 -1.39
N LYS A 56 15.44 -10.60 -1.86
CA LYS A 56 15.06 -10.60 -3.27
C LYS A 56 15.76 -9.51 -4.10
N LYS A 57 16.64 -8.70 -3.50
CA LYS A 57 17.31 -7.56 -4.15
C LYS A 57 16.33 -6.53 -4.73
N HIS A 58 15.13 -6.41 -4.16
CA HIS A 58 14.12 -5.42 -4.57
C HIS A 58 14.40 -4.04 -3.99
N ILE A 59 15.14 -3.99 -2.87
CA ILE A 59 15.58 -2.77 -2.19
C ILE A 59 17.03 -2.95 -1.71
N PRO A 60 17.81 -1.86 -1.54
CA PRO A 60 19.15 -1.94 -0.96
C PRO A 60 19.12 -2.38 0.51
N LYS A 61 20.19 -3.04 0.96
CA LYS A 61 20.36 -3.45 2.37
C LYS A 61 20.60 -2.26 3.28
N GLU A 62 21.36 -1.28 2.81
CA GLU A 62 21.64 -0.05 3.55
C GLU A 62 20.38 0.81 3.64
N ASN A 63 20.04 1.30 4.84
CA ASN A 63 18.83 2.07 5.10
C ASN A 63 17.53 1.41 4.59
N ALA A 64 17.48 0.07 4.56
CA ALA A 64 16.40 -0.69 3.94
C ALA A 64 15.00 -0.32 4.46
N ASP A 65 14.85 -0.07 5.76
CA ASP A 65 13.56 0.33 6.34
C ASP A 65 13.06 1.66 5.78
N LEU A 66 13.94 2.66 5.72
CA LEU A 66 13.60 3.98 5.20
C LEU A 66 13.29 3.90 3.71
N PHE A 67 14.12 3.19 2.95
CA PHE A 67 13.88 2.99 1.53
C PHE A 67 12.51 2.34 1.29
N TYR A 68 12.20 1.29 2.05
CA TYR A 68 10.96 0.55 1.92
C TYR A 68 9.73 1.39 2.36
N ALA A 69 9.81 2.10 3.48
CA ALA A 69 8.76 3.00 3.93
C ALA A 69 8.49 4.13 2.90
N LYS A 70 9.55 4.76 2.39
CA LYS A 70 9.47 5.74 1.30
C LYS A 70 8.84 5.13 0.07
N LYS A 71 9.24 3.93 -0.34
CA LYS A 71 8.72 3.27 -1.53
C LYS A 71 7.22 2.98 -1.44
N ILE A 72 6.73 2.60 -0.27
CA ILE A 72 5.30 2.42 -0.02
C ILE A 72 4.55 3.75 -0.21
N ILE A 73 5.01 4.83 0.41
CA ILE A 73 4.37 6.14 0.28
C ILE A 73 4.44 6.65 -1.17
N GLU A 74 5.58 6.48 -1.84
CA GLU A 74 5.77 6.80 -3.26
C GLU A 74 4.72 6.11 -4.13
N VAL A 75 4.49 4.80 -3.92
CA VAL A 75 3.44 4.07 -4.66
C VAL A 75 2.06 4.67 -4.41
N LEU A 76 1.73 5.01 -3.16
CA LEU A 76 0.42 5.60 -2.85
C LEU A 76 0.23 6.99 -3.47
N VAL A 77 1.30 7.77 -3.65
CA VAL A 77 1.27 9.07 -4.35
C VAL A 77 1.11 8.89 -5.86
N PHE A 78 1.88 7.97 -6.45
CA PHE A 78 2.06 7.90 -7.90
C PHE A 78 1.34 6.74 -8.58
N HIS A 79 0.51 5.98 -7.86
CA HIS A 79 -0.24 4.87 -8.46
C HIS A 79 -1.06 5.32 -9.67
N ASP A 80 -1.02 4.51 -10.73
CA ASP A 80 -1.82 4.67 -11.94
C ASP A 80 -3.06 3.76 -11.91
N LYS A 81 -3.06 2.73 -11.05
CA LYS A 81 -4.17 1.80 -10.90
C LYS A 81 -4.53 1.57 -9.44
N VAL A 82 -5.84 1.51 -9.19
CA VAL A 82 -6.41 0.96 -7.96
C VAL A 82 -7.25 -0.26 -8.33
N ILE A 83 -7.03 -1.34 -7.59
CA ILE A 83 -7.79 -2.57 -7.68
C ILE A 83 -8.48 -2.80 -6.35
N VAL A 84 -9.79 -3.00 -6.37
CA VAL A 84 -10.54 -3.39 -5.16
C VAL A 84 -10.90 -4.86 -5.28
N GLU A 85 -10.52 -5.62 -4.27
CA GLU A 85 -10.68 -7.08 -4.24
C GLU A 85 -11.63 -7.49 -3.11
N ARG A 86 -12.40 -8.55 -3.36
CA ARG A 86 -13.19 -9.25 -2.34
C ARG A 86 -12.87 -10.73 -2.36
N SER A 87 -12.44 -11.25 -1.22
CA SER A 87 -12.14 -12.68 -1.01
C SER A 87 -12.65 -13.12 0.35
N HIS A 88 -13.41 -14.22 0.40
CA HIS A 88 -13.97 -14.79 1.65
C HIS A 88 -14.65 -13.75 2.56
N GLY A 89 -15.41 -12.82 1.96
CA GLY A 89 -16.13 -11.77 2.69
C GLY A 89 -15.28 -10.58 3.15
N LYS A 90 -13.95 -10.60 2.95
CA LYS A 90 -13.04 -9.51 3.27
C LYS A 90 -12.74 -8.66 2.05
N PHE A 91 -12.50 -7.37 2.30
CA PHE A 91 -12.16 -6.40 1.26
C PHE A 91 -10.73 -5.89 1.42
N GLN A 92 -10.10 -5.56 0.29
CA GLN A 92 -8.83 -4.84 0.26
C GLN A 92 -8.74 -3.97 -0.99
N SER A 93 -7.92 -2.92 -0.90
CA SER A 93 -7.55 -2.06 -2.02
C SER A 93 -6.06 -2.20 -2.28
N SER A 94 -5.73 -2.50 -3.53
CA SER A 94 -4.36 -2.61 -4.02
C SER A 94 -4.06 -1.41 -4.91
N TYR A 95 -3.00 -0.67 -4.57
CA TYR A 95 -2.52 0.50 -5.29
C TYR A 95 -1.26 0.10 -6.04
N ALA A 96 -1.28 0.21 -7.37
CA ALA A 96 -0.18 -0.23 -8.22
C ALA A 96 0.37 0.95 -9.02
N VAL A 97 1.70 0.96 -9.15
CA VAL A 97 2.42 1.69 -10.19
C VAL A 97 2.77 0.68 -11.28
N LYS A 98 2.33 0.91 -12.53
CA LYS A 98 2.46 0.00 -13.67
C LYS A 98 3.80 -0.71 -13.70
N ASN A 99 3.76 -2.04 -13.62
CA ASN A 99 4.93 -2.94 -13.69
C ASN A 99 6.06 -2.59 -12.71
N ASN A 100 5.75 -1.92 -11.59
CA ASN A 100 6.75 -1.52 -10.62
C ASN A 100 6.42 -2.12 -9.26
N TRP A 101 5.55 -1.48 -8.49
CA TRP A 101 5.24 -1.88 -7.12
C TRP A 101 3.75 -1.86 -6.86
N ILE A 102 3.34 -2.69 -5.90
CA ILE A 102 1.98 -2.74 -5.40
C ILE A 102 1.98 -2.60 -3.88
N VAL A 103 1.01 -1.87 -3.35
CA VAL A 103 0.73 -1.73 -1.92
C VAL A 103 -0.71 -2.17 -1.68
N VAL A 104 -0.91 -3.12 -0.76
CA VAL A 104 -2.23 -3.66 -0.45
C VAL A 104 -2.65 -3.22 0.94
N ILE A 105 -3.83 -2.59 1.02
CA ILE A 105 -4.43 -2.07 2.25
C ILE A 105 -5.74 -2.83 2.52
N SER A 106 -5.89 -3.41 3.71
CA SER A 106 -7.10 -4.14 4.08
C SER A 106 -8.27 -3.22 4.43
N GLU A 107 -9.47 -3.80 4.57
CA GLU A 107 -10.70 -3.17 5.08
C GLU A 107 -10.54 -2.39 6.41
N LYS A 108 -9.47 -2.65 7.17
CA LYS A 108 -9.14 -1.95 8.43
C LYS A 108 -8.26 -0.72 8.21
N GLY A 109 -7.92 -0.37 6.97
CA GLY A 109 -6.99 0.71 6.65
C GLY A 109 -5.56 0.41 7.12
N LYS A 110 -5.15 -0.87 7.12
CA LYS A 110 -3.79 -1.29 7.50
C LYS A 110 -3.11 -1.95 6.30
N ILE A 111 -1.80 -1.75 6.17
CA ILE A 111 -0.98 -2.40 5.15
C ILE A 111 -0.93 -3.90 5.44
N GLU A 112 -1.33 -4.70 4.46
CA GLU A 112 -1.22 -6.16 4.48
C GLU A 112 0.09 -6.63 3.85
N THR A 113 0.46 -6.03 2.71
CA THR A 113 1.67 -6.34 1.96
C THR A 113 2.08 -5.18 1.06
N ALA A 114 3.36 -5.10 0.72
CA ALA A 114 3.86 -4.27 -0.36
C ALA A 114 5.07 -4.95 -1.02
N PHE A 115 5.13 -4.92 -2.34
CA PHE A 115 6.21 -5.59 -3.07
C PHE A 115 6.35 -5.07 -4.50
N LYS A 116 7.55 -5.24 -5.05
CA LYS A 116 7.82 -5.10 -6.48
C LYS A 116 7.12 -6.23 -7.23
N LEU A 117 6.44 -5.92 -8.32
CA LEU A 117 5.86 -6.91 -9.22
C LEU A 117 6.95 -7.55 -10.08
N ASP A 118 7.12 -8.87 -9.96
CA ASP A 118 8.04 -9.65 -10.77
C ASP A 118 7.41 -10.13 -12.10
N ILE A 119 6.08 -10.02 -12.19
CA ILE A 119 5.27 -10.35 -13.36
C ILE A 119 4.39 -9.16 -13.74
N PRO A 120 3.90 -9.07 -14.99
CA PRO A 120 2.95 -8.03 -15.36
C PRO A 120 1.73 -8.01 -14.44
N LEU A 121 1.23 -6.81 -14.11
CA LEU A 121 0.08 -6.64 -13.21
C LEU A 121 -1.14 -7.44 -13.68
N LYS A 122 -1.36 -7.53 -15.00
CA LYS A 122 -2.45 -8.32 -15.58
C LYS A 122 -2.34 -9.79 -15.19
N SER A 123 -1.16 -10.38 -15.34
CA SER A 123 -0.90 -11.78 -14.96
C SER A 123 -1.07 -12.00 -13.45
N TRP A 124 -0.64 -11.04 -12.63
CA TRP A 124 -0.88 -11.09 -11.19
C TRP A 124 -2.37 -11.12 -10.86
N LEU A 125 -3.17 -10.25 -11.48
CA LEU A 125 -4.63 -10.20 -11.29
C LEU A 125 -5.33 -11.47 -11.78
N GLU A 126 -4.89 -12.06 -12.90
CA GLU A 126 -5.41 -13.33 -13.41
C GLU A 126 -5.25 -14.45 -12.38
N THR A 127 -4.12 -14.51 -11.66
CA THR A 127 -3.96 -15.50 -10.58
C THR A 127 -4.93 -15.31 -9.42
N HIS A 128 -5.38 -14.08 -9.16
CA HIS A 128 -6.36 -13.78 -8.12
C HIS A 128 -7.77 -14.15 -8.56
N ILE A 129 -8.14 -13.79 -9.78
CA ILE A 129 -9.44 -14.13 -10.38
C ILE A 129 -9.60 -15.66 -10.46
N PHE A 130 -8.55 -16.38 -10.86
CA PHE A 130 -8.55 -17.85 -10.88
C PHE A 130 -8.80 -18.47 -9.51
N LYS A 131 -8.38 -17.80 -8.43
CA LYS A 131 -8.64 -18.21 -7.03
C LYS A 131 -10.04 -17.80 -6.53
N GLY A 132 -10.92 -17.32 -7.40
CA GLY A 132 -12.28 -16.90 -7.05
C GLY A 132 -12.37 -15.54 -6.36
N VAL A 133 -11.35 -14.68 -6.50
CA VAL A 133 -11.39 -13.30 -5.97
C VAL A 133 -12.25 -12.43 -6.89
N GLU A 134 -13.24 -11.73 -6.35
CA GLU A 134 -13.95 -10.69 -7.10
C GLU A 134 -13.04 -9.46 -7.21
N VAL A 135 -12.75 -9.01 -8.44
CA VAL A 135 -11.80 -7.93 -8.71
C VAL A 135 -12.50 -6.79 -9.46
N LYS A 136 -12.20 -5.55 -9.06
CA LYS A 136 -12.58 -4.36 -9.82
C LYS A 136 -11.40 -3.42 -10.05
N GLU A 137 -11.02 -3.23 -11.31
CA GLU A 137 -9.94 -2.32 -11.73
C GLU A 137 -10.41 -0.88 -11.95
N ASN A 138 -9.44 0.04 -11.91
CA ASN A 138 -9.50 1.45 -12.33
C ASN A 138 -10.51 2.30 -11.55
N VAL A 139 -10.60 2.08 -10.24
CA VAL A 139 -11.30 3.04 -9.39
C VAL A 139 -10.35 4.19 -9.08
N TYR A 140 -10.72 5.40 -9.48
CA TYR A 140 -9.86 6.56 -9.27
C TYR A 140 -9.77 6.93 -7.78
N SER A 141 -8.59 7.31 -7.29
CA SER A 141 -8.38 7.76 -5.91
C SER A 141 -7.63 9.09 -5.84
N GLU A 142 -8.35 10.19 -5.68
CA GLU A 142 -7.74 11.48 -5.32
C GLU A 142 -7.42 11.57 -3.84
N THR A 143 -8.29 11.02 -2.99
CA THR A 143 -8.24 11.23 -1.55
C THR A 143 -6.93 10.71 -0.95
N ILE A 144 -6.56 9.46 -1.27
CA ILE A 144 -5.30 8.91 -0.76
C ILE A 144 -4.08 9.58 -1.38
N LYS A 145 -4.14 9.97 -2.67
CA LYS A 145 -3.06 10.69 -3.35
C LYS A 145 -2.77 12.01 -2.66
N LYS A 146 -3.81 12.80 -2.36
CA LYS A 146 -3.66 14.08 -1.66
C LYS A 146 -3.02 13.89 -0.29
N ALA A 147 -3.56 13.00 0.54
CA ALA A 147 -3.06 12.74 1.88
C ALA A 147 -1.60 12.26 1.87
N THR A 148 -1.24 11.36 0.95
CA THR A 148 0.11 10.81 0.87
C THR A 148 1.10 11.74 0.19
N LYS A 149 0.66 12.67 -0.67
CA LYS A 149 1.52 13.66 -1.33
C LYS A 149 2.12 14.65 -0.31
N GLU A 150 1.31 15.09 0.66
CA GLU A 150 1.78 15.95 1.74
C GLU A 150 2.84 15.23 2.60
N LEU A 151 2.56 13.98 2.97
CA LEU A 151 3.49 13.13 3.70
C LEU A 151 4.80 12.92 2.92
N TRP A 152 4.70 12.59 1.63
CA TRP A 152 5.84 12.40 0.74
C TRP A 152 6.76 13.62 0.69
N GLY A 153 6.18 14.82 0.60
CA GLY A 153 6.92 16.08 0.59
C GLY A 153 7.84 16.27 1.80
N ARG A 154 7.42 15.75 2.96
CA ARG A 154 8.18 15.81 4.23
C ARG A 154 9.20 14.69 4.32
N ILE A 155 8.77 13.43 4.15
CA ILE A 155 9.64 12.27 4.40
C ILE A 155 10.72 12.10 3.34
N ARG A 156 10.55 12.64 2.12
CA ARG A 156 11.57 12.53 1.06
C ARG A 156 12.92 13.14 1.47
N LEU A 157 12.92 14.06 2.44
CA LEU A 157 14.09 14.75 2.96
C LEU A 157 14.86 13.98 4.05
N PHE A 158 14.29 12.90 4.60
CA PHE A 158 14.98 12.00 5.54
C PHE A 158 16.05 11.15 4.88
#